data_AF-J1A4K8-F1
#
_entry.id   AF-J1A4K8-F1
#
_cell.length_a   1.000
_cell.length_b   1.000
_cell.length_c   1.000
_cell.angle_alpha   90.00
_cell.angle_beta   90.00
_cell.angle_gamma   90.00
#
_symmetry.space_group_name_H-M   'P 1'
#
loop_
_entity.id
_entity.type
_entity.pdbx_description
1 polymer ?
#
loop_
_entity_poly.entity_id
_entity_poly.type
_entity_poly.pdbx_seq_one_letter_code
_entity_poly.pdbx_strand_id
1 'polypeptide(L)'
;MYLNKDIYNSMWSLKKYSSSFIALCGFDGSGKTTQTKEISHHYSQEKHIIQTFQPSNWYRDKPEVRDYLESGKQIDPLLLALLAATDRRKHTLEIIEPS
;
A
#
# COMPACT_ATOMS: atom_id res chain seq x y z
N MET A 1 21.79 -0.16 -15.63
CA MET A 1 22.47 0.22 -14.37
C MET A 1 21.89 -0.65 -13.26
N TYR A 2 22.58 -1.70 -12.85
CA TYR A 2 22.12 -2.55 -11.75
C TYR A 2 22.48 -1.90 -10.41
N LEU A 3 21.59 -1.98 -9.44
CA LEU A 3 21.86 -1.54 -8.07
C LEU A 3 23.07 -2.31 -7.52
N ASN A 4 23.91 -1.63 -6.73
CA ASN A 4 24.99 -2.28 -6.00
C ASN A 4 24.41 -3.46 -5.20
N LYS A 5 25.09 -4.61 -5.24
CA LYS A 5 24.68 -5.85 -4.57
C LYS A 5 24.40 -5.65 -3.07
N ASP A 6 25.13 -4.75 -2.41
CA ASP A 6 24.91 -4.42 -1.00
C ASP A 6 23.60 -3.64 -0.78
N ILE A 7 23.25 -2.76 -1.73
CA ILE A 7 21.96 -2.05 -1.72
C ILE A 7 20.83 -3.05 -1.96
N TYR A 8 20.98 -3.92 -2.96
CA TYR A 8 20.00 -4.97 -3.22
C TYR A 8 19.81 -5.89 -2.00
N ASN A 9 20.89 -6.35 -1.38
CA ASN A 9 20.82 -7.23 -0.21
C ASN A 9 20.24 -6.52 1.02
N SER A 10 20.56 -5.25 1.25
CA SER A 10 19.98 -4.49 2.37
C SER A 10 18.48 -4.27 2.22
N MET A 11 17.96 -4.12 0.99
CA MET A 11 16.53 -4.06 0.71
C MET A 11 15.77 -5.32 1.15
N TRP A 12 16.42 -6.49 1.11
CA TRP A 12 15.79 -7.77 1.45
C TRP A 12 16.26 -8.35 2.78
N SER A 13 17.09 -7.62 3.53
CA SER A 13 17.52 -8.06 4.86
C SER A 13 16.33 -8.11 5.81
N LEU A 14 16.21 -9.20 6.58
CA LEU A 14 15.18 -9.37 7.59
C LEU A 14 15.39 -8.36 8.73
N LYS A 15 14.86 -7.16 8.59
CA LYS A 15 14.66 -6.25 9.72
C LYS A 15 13.67 -6.91 10.68
N LYS A 16 14.07 -7.06 11.94
CA LYS A 16 13.23 -7.61 13.00
C LYS A 16 12.37 -6.49 13.56
N TYR A 17 11.10 -6.47 13.21
CA TYR A 17 10.12 -5.54 13.76
C TYR A 17 9.43 -6.18 14.98
N SER A 18 9.15 -5.39 16.01
CA SER A 18 8.36 -5.82 17.17
C SER A 18 6.85 -5.71 16.93
N SER A 19 6.45 -5.09 15.81
CA SER A 19 5.07 -4.88 15.37
C SER A 19 4.61 -5.95 14.38
N SER A 20 3.29 -6.06 14.20
CA SER A 20 2.67 -6.93 13.19
C SER A 20 2.14 -6.09 12.03
N PHE A 21 2.42 -6.50 10.80
CA PHE A 21 1.82 -5.92 9.60
C PHE A 21 0.75 -6.84 9.03
N ILE A 22 -0.47 -6.33 8.90
CA ILE A 22 -1.65 -7.09 8.46
C ILE A 22 -2.24 -6.39 7.23
N ALA A 23 -2.40 -7.13 6.15
CA ALA A 23 -3.07 -6.66 4.93
C ALA A 23 -4.39 -7.41 4.73
N LEU A 24 -5.50 -6.68 4.62
CA LEU A 24 -6.80 -7.23 4.25
C LEU A 24 -7.02 -7.09 2.74
N CYS A 25 -7.10 -8.23 2.05
CA CYS A 25 -7.27 -8.32 0.60
C CYS A 25 -8.63 -8.96 0.24
N GLY A 26 -9.14 -8.64 -0.94
CA GLY A 26 -10.46 -9.12 -1.39
C GLY A 26 -11.04 -8.26 -2.51
N PHE A 27 -12.07 -8.77 -3.17
CA PHE A 27 -12.76 -8.08 -4.26
C PHE A 27 -13.56 -6.86 -3.77
N ASP A 28 -13.95 -5.98 -4.68
CA ASP A 28 -14.78 -4.82 -4.33
C ASP A 28 -16.12 -5.26 -3.73
N GLY A 29 -16.58 -4.53 -2.72
CA GLY A 29 -17.77 -4.91 -1.95
C GLY A 29 -17.56 -6.02 -0.90
N SER A 30 -16.37 -6.64 -0.78
CA SER A 30 -16.13 -7.71 0.20
C SER A 30 -16.04 -7.27 1.68
N GLY A 31 -16.32 -5.99 1.97
CA GLY A 31 -16.31 -5.45 3.34
C GLY A 31 -14.94 -5.16 3.95
N LYS A 32 -13.84 -5.12 3.16
CA LYS A 32 -12.48 -4.86 3.67
C LYS A 32 -12.41 -3.61 4.55
N THR A 33 -12.90 -2.47 4.06
CA THR A 33 -12.90 -1.19 4.79
C THR A 33 -13.67 -1.27 6.11
N THR A 34 -14.80 -1.97 6.11
CA THR A 34 -15.59 -2.20 7.33
C THR A 34 -14.79 -3.06 8.32
N GLN A 35 -14.25 -4.18 7.87
CA GLN A 35 -13.47 -5.08 8.72
C GLN A 35 -12.23 -4.39 9.30
N THR A 36 -11.50 -3.58 8.52
CA THR A 36 -10.34 -2.83 9.03
C THR A 36 -10.75 -1.88 10.15
N LYS A 37 -11.90 -1.19 10.02
CA LYS A 37 -12.45 -0.28 11.05
C LYS A 37 -12.81 -1.03 12.33
N GLU A 38 -13.53 -2.15 12.22
CA GLU A 38 -13.94 -2.96 13.38
C GLU A 38 -12.73 -3.55 14.12
N ILE A 39 -11.74 -4.08 13.39
CA ILE A 39 -10.50 -4.61 13.99
C ILE A 39 -9.78 -3.51 14.77
N SER A 40 -9.63 -2.32 14.18
CA SER A 40 -8.96 -1.21 14.87
C SER A 40 -9.75 -0.75 16.09
N HIS A 41 -11.09 -0.67 15.99
CA HIS A 41 -11.92 -0.27 17.12
C HIS A 41 -11.81 -1.27 18.28
N HIS A 42 -11.84 -2.57 17.98
CA HIS A 42 -11.74 -3.62 18.99
C HIS A 42 -10.40 -3.58 19.75
N TYR A 43 -9.28 -3.37 19.04
CA TYR A 43 -7.94 -3.41 19.65
C TYR A 43 -7.37 -2.06 20.07
N SER A 44 -8.06 -0.93 19.81
CA SER A 44 -7.48 0.41 20.05
C SER A 44 -7.18 0.71 21.52
N GLN A 45 -7.81 -0.01 22.46
CA GLN A 45 -7.57 0.15 23.90
C GLN A 45 -6.31 -0.57 24.37
N GLU A 46 -5.84 -1.57 23.64
CA GLU A 46 -4.74 -2.45 24.04
C GLU A 46 -3.49 -2.28 23.19
N LYS A 47 -3.66 -1.80 21.95
CA LYS A 47 -2.62 -1.72 20.94
C LYS A 47 -2.61 -0.35 20.29
N HIS A 48 -1.42 0.15 19.99
CA HIS A 48 -1.30 1.24 19.03
C HIS A 48 -1.56 0.69 17.63
N ILE A 49 -2.63 1.18 16.98
CA ILE A 49 -3.03 0.75 15.64
C ILE A 49 -2.87 1.91 14.68
N ILE A 50 -2.20 1.62 13.56
CA ILE A 50 -2.09 2.53 12.41
C ILE A 50 -2.88 1.91 11.26
N GLN A 51 -3.99 2.56 10.91
CA GLN A 51 -4.81 2.16 9.77
C GLN A 51 -4.38 2.92 8.53
N THR A 52 -4.26 2.20 7.42
CA THR A 52 -3.99 2.78 6.11
C THR A 52 -4.55 1.90 5.00
N PHE A 53 -4.49 2.35 3.75
CA PHE A 53 -5.02 1.62 2.60
C PHE A 53 -4.15 1.79 1.35
N GLN A 54 -4.25 0.83 0.43
CA GLN A 54 -3.69 0.90 -0.91
C GLN A 54 -4.73 0.51 -1.96
N PRO A 55 -4.64 1.07 -3.20
CA PRO A 55 -3.78 2.19 -3.58
C PRO A 55 -4.15 3.47 -2.82
N SER A 56 -3.15 4.31 -2.52
CA SER A 56 -3.37 5.56 -1.79
C SER A 56 -4.02 6.63 -2.68
N ASN A 57 -4.40 7.76 -2.09
CA ASN A 57 -4.92 8.91 -2.85
C ASN A 57 -3.88 9.45 -3.85
N TRP A 58 -2.58 9.37 -3.56
CA TRP A 58 -1.54 9.81 -4.49
C TRP A 58 -1.63 9.10 -5.84
N TYR A 59 -1.91 7.80 -5.84
CA TYR A 59 -2.13 7.01 -7.05
C TYR A 59 -3.48 7.32 -7.70
N ARG A 60 -4.56 7.33 -6.89
CA ARG A 60 -5.94 7.54 -7.38
C ARG A 60 -6.18 8.93 -7.97
N ASP A 61 -5.38 9.91 -7.56
CA ASP A 61 -5.50 11.30 -8.01
C ASP A 61 -4.64 11.61 -9.23
N LYS A 62 -3.86 10.64 -9.75
CA LYS A 62 -3.18 10.79 -11.04
C LYS A 62 -4.22 10.87 -12.16
N PRO A 63 -4.20 11.91 -13.02
CA PRO A 63 -5.20 12.08 -14.07
C PRO A 63 -5.41 10.81 -14.92
N GLU A 64 -4.33 10.18 -15.36
CA GLU A 64 -4.36 8.97 -16.17
C GLU A 64 -4.97 7.76 -15.44
N VAL A 65 -4.74 7.65 -14.13
CA VAL A 65 -5.31 6.58 -13.29
C VAL A 65 -6.79 6.85 -13.02
N ARG A 66 -7.13 8.09 -12.68
CA ARG A 66 -8.51 8.49 -12.40
C ARG A 66 -9.39 8.32 -13.64
N ASP A 67 -8.93 8.80 -14.80
CA ASP A 67 -9.63 8.62 -16.06
C ASP A 67 -9.89 7.13 -16.36
N TYR A 68 -8.89 6.27 -16.16
CA TYR A 68 -9.03 4.82 -16.33
C TYR A 68 -10.07 4.23 -15.36
N LEU A 69 -10.01 4.58 -14.08
CA LEU A 69 -10.90 4.04 -13.05
C LEU A 69 -12.36 4.53 -13.19
N GLU A 70 -12.57 5.78 -13.59
CA GLU A 70 -13.90 6.39 -13.62
C GLU A 70 -14.60 6.23 -14.98
N SER A 71 -13.84 6.28 -16.08
CA SER A 71 -14.41 6.29 -17.44
C SER A 71 -14.03 5.07 -18.28
N GLY A 72 -13.12 4.22 -17.80
CA GLY A 72 -12.60 3.09 -18.57
C GLY A 72 -11.67 3.51 -19.73
N LYS A 73 -11.18 4.77 -19.72
CA LYS A 73 -10.23 5.27 -20.71
C LYS A 73 -8.99 4.37 -20.75
N GLN A 74 -8.58 3.95 -21.94
CA GLN A 74 -7.41 3.10 -22.09
C GLN A 74 -6.14 3.76 -21.56
N ILE A 75 -5.35 2.98 -20.84
CA ILE A 75 -4.02 3.31 -20.35
C ILE A 75 -3.11 2.11 -20.66
N ASP A 76 -1.83 2.37 -20.92
CA ASP A 76 -0.83 1.30 -20.97
C ASP A 76 -0.83 0.52 -19.63
N PRO A 77 -1.13 -0.79 -19.64
CA PRO A 77 -1.13 -1.61 -18.43
C PRO A 77 0.21 -1.59 -17.69
N LEU A 78 1.34 -1.45 -18.40
CA LEU A 78 2.65 -1.37 -17.78
C LEU A 78 2.82 -0.06 -17.00
N LEU A 79 2.37 1.07 -17.57
CA LEU A 79 2.36 2.36 -16.87
C LEU A 79 1.51 2.28 -15.60
N LEU A 80 0.31 1.70 -15.67
CA LEU A 80 -0.57 1.52 -14.52
C LEU A 80 0.10 0.69 -13.42
N ALA A 81 0.76 -0.42 -13.78
CA ALA A 81 1.49 -1.27 -12.84
C ALA A 81 2.69 -0.55 -12.19
N LEU A 82 3.44 0.24 -12.96
CA LEU A 82 4.58 1.00 -12.44
C LEU A 82 4.14 2.13 -11.50
N LEU A 83 3.04 2.80 -11.80
CA LEU A 83 2.43 3.80 -10.90
C LEU A 83 1.99 3.15 -9.59
N ALA A 84 1.37 1.97 -9.64
CA ALA A 84 0.94 1.24 -8.45
C ALA A 84 2.14 0.75 -7.60
N ALA A 85 3.21 0.30 -8.25
CA ALA A 85 4.45 -0.06 -7.57
C ALA A 85 5.12 1.14 -6.90
N THR A 86 5.09 2.31 -7.56
CA THR A 86 5.60 3.57 -7.02
C THR A 86 4.81 4.01 -5.79
N ASP A 87 3.47 4.00 -5.87
CA ASP A 87 2.58 4.26 -4.74
C ASP A 87 2.90 3.36 -3.55
N ARG A 88 3.07 2.06 -3.80
CA ARG A 88 3.42 1.10 -2.76
C ARG A 88 4.75 1.40 -2.10
N ARG A 89 5.78 1.73 -2.88
CA ARG A 89 7.11 2.07 -2.33
C ARG A 89 7.05 3.34 -1.49
N LYS A 90 6.40 4.39 -2.00
CA LYS A 90 6.20 5.66 -1.29
C LYS A 90 5.48 5.41 0.03
N HIS A 91 4.35 4.71 0.00
CA HIS A 91 3.56 4.39 1.18
C HIS A 91 4.33 3.53 2.20
N THR A 92 5.16 2.59 1.73
CA THR A 92 6.02 1.80 2.62
C THR A 92 7.03 2.67 3.36
N LEU A 93 7.69 3.59 2.64
CA LEU A 93 8.70 4.48 3.20
C LEU A 93 8.13 5.55 4.14
N GLU A 94 6.91 6.00 3.89
CA GLU A 94 6.32 7.15 4.59
C GLU A 94 5.40 6.73 5.74
N ILE A 95 4.79 5.54 5.67
CA ILE A 95 3.80 5.07 6.66
C ILE A 95 4.18 3.72 7.24
N ILE A 96 4.53 2.70 6.44
CA ILE A 96 4.70 1.33 6.98
C ILE A 96 6.00 1.17 7.79
N GLU A 97 7.15 1.50 7.22
CA GLU A 97 8.46 1.36 7.89
C GLU A 97 8.71 2.37 9.03
N PRO A 98 8.22 3.62 8.97
CA PRO A 98 8.35 4.57 10.08
C PRO A 98 7.46 4.28 11.30
N SER A 99 6.52 3.34 11.18
CA SER A 99 5.48 3.04 12.17
C SER A 99 5.83 1.91 13.13
#